data_AF-A0A920KDE4-F1
#
_entry.id   AF-A0A920KDE4-F1
#
_cell.length_a   1.000
_cell.length_b   1.000
_cell.length_c   1.000
_cell.angle_alpha   90.00
_cell.angle_beta   90.00
_cell.angle_gamma   90.00
#
_symmetry.space_group_name_H-M   'P 1'
#
loop_
_entity.id
_entity.type
_entity.pdbx_description
1 polymer ?
#
loop_
_entity_poly.entity_id
_entity_poly.type
_entity_poly.pdbx_seq_one_letter_code
_entity_poly.pdbx_strand_id
1 'polypeptide(L)'
;MDLTLCAAGKKPHVDDIGWSAGADACTGARTEAVVTVVDCSNITELTKGNMEVYPNPNNGEFVITTSNEVMNVTITDVRGKVVYSNNSVNNHTINVNLSDLEKGMYMINVETANGTMTENVIVQ
;
A
#
# COMPACT_ATOMS: atom_id res chain seq x y z
N MET A 1 20.68 13.05 -22.46
CA MET A 1 19.84 14.26 -22.32
C MET A 1 18.72 13.82 -21.43
N ASP A 2 18.86 14.05 -20.14
CA ASP A 2 18.04 13.37 -19.12
C ASP A 2 16.79 14.21 -18.88
N LEU A 3 15.64 13.60 -19.14
CA LEU A 3 14.34 14.24 -19.03
C LEU A 3 13.65 13.68 -17.79
N THR A 4 13.68 14.42 -16.69
CA THR A 4 12.94 14.06 -15.47
C THR A 4 11.52 14.59 -15.58
N LEU A 5 10.54 13.69 -15.60
CA LEU A 5 9.11 14.02 -15.62
C LEU A 5 8.47 13.61 -14.30
N CYS A 6 7.77 14.55 -13.67
CA CYS A 6 6.94 14.30 -12.49
C CYS A 6 5.47 14.20 -12.94
N ALA A 7 4.82 13.07 -12.70
CA ALA A 7 3.41 12.88 -13.05
C ALA A 7 2.65 12.21 -11.89
N ALA A 8 1.59 12.88 -11.41
CA ALA A 8 0.65 12.32 -10.44
C ALA A 8 -0.56 11.73 -11.19
N GLY A 9 -0.72 10.40 -11.13
CA GLY A 9 -1.99 9.73 -11.42
C GLY A 9 -2.42 9.59 -12.89
N LYS A 10 -1.60 9.98 -13.88
CA LYS A 10 -1.80 9.58 -15.28
C LYS A 10 -0.54 8.94 -15.83
N LYS A 11 -0.67 7.79 -16.52
CA LYS A 11 0.43 7.13 -17.22
C LYS A 11 1.09 8.15 -18.15
N PRO A 12 2.40 8.44 -18.02
CA PRO A 12 3.07 9.34 -18.95
C PRO A 12 3.02 8.71 -20.35
N HIS A 13 2.52 9.46 -21.33
CA HIS A 13 2.55 9.08 -22.75
C HIS A 13 3.55 9.99 -23.44
N VAL A 14 4.53 9.39 -24.15
CA VAL A 14 5.50 10.13 -24.96
C VAL A 14 4.93 10.17 -26.37
N ASP A 15 4.37 11.31 -26.77
CA ASP A 15 3.50 11.39 -27.96
C ASP A 15 4.23 11.77 -29.26
N ASP A 16 5.49 12.21 -29.23
CA ASP A 16 6.27 12.36 -30.46
C ASP A 16 7.76 12.54 -30.18
N ILE A 17 8.59 11.64 -30.70
CA ILE A 17 10.05 11.81 -30.75
C ILE A 17 10.43 12.02 -32.21
N GLY A 18 10.56 13.28 -32.62
CA GLY A 18 11.11 13.65 -33.92
C GLY A 18 12.63 13.74 -33.87
N TRP A 19 13.33 13.09 -34.81
CA TRP A 19 14.76 13.33 -35.08
C TRP A 19 14.95 13.59 -36.57
N SER A 20 15.75 14.60 -36.92
CA SER A 20 16.20 14.84 -38.30
C SER A 20 17.71 15.05 -38.31
N ALA A 21 18.43 14.24 -39.09
CA ALA A 21 19.85 14.43 -39.34
C ALA A 21 20.04 15.17 -40.66
N GLY A 22 20.69 16.34 -40.63
CA GLY A 22 21.18 17.01 -41.83
C GLY A 22 22.30 16.19 -42.48
N ALA A 23 22.35 16.21 -43.81
CA ALA A 23 23.26 15.41 -44.62
C ALA A 23 24.74 15.67 -44.26
N ASP A 24 25.29 14.79 -43.43
CA ASP A 24 26.67 14.27 -43.40
C ASP A 24 26.70 13.26 -42.25
N ALA A 25 26.57 11.97 -42.59
CA ALA A 25 26.26 10.90 -41.64
C ALA A 25 27.41 10.64 -40.65
N CYS A 26 27.43 11.37 -39.53
CA CYS A 26 28.20 10.98 -38.36
C CYS A 26 27.51 9.78 -37.68
N THR A 27 28.13 8.60 -37.72
CA THR A 27 27.68 7.42 -36.97
C THR A 27 28.12 7.54 -35.50
N GLY A 28 27.28 8.13 -34.67
CA GLY A 28 27.37 8.02 -33.21
C GLY A 28 26.69 6.75 -32.73
N ALA A 29 27.22 6.08 -31.70
CA ALA A 29 26.54 4.97 -31.06
C ALA A 29 25.18 5.46 -30.52
N ARG A 30 24.11 4.71 -30.79
CA ARG A 30 22.79 4.99 -30.22
C ARG A 30 22.89 4.84 -28.70
N THR A 31 22.79 5.94 -27.98
CA THR A 31 22.59 5.91 -26.52
C THR A 31 21.09 5.86 -26.26
N GLU A 32 20.67 4.85 -25.50
CA GLU A 32 19.30 4.72 -25.02
C GLU A 32 19.00 5.85 -24.04
N ALA A 33 17.85 6.53 -24.21
CA ALA A 33 17.36 7.48 -23.23
C ALA A 33 16.70 6.70 -22.09
N VAL A 34 17.29 6.74 -20.90
CA VAL A 34 16.72 6.12 -19.71
C VAL A 34 15.71 7.09 -19.10
N VAL A 35 14.42 6.77 -19.23
CA VAL A 35 13.35 7.51 -18.56
C VAL A 35 13.16 6.90 -17.18
N THR A 36 13.58 7.59 -16.14
CA THR A 36 13.28 7.22 -14.75
C THR A 36 11.99 7.88 -14.32
N VAL A 37 10.97 7.07 -14.04
CA VAL A 37 9.72 7.54 -13.42
C VAL A 37 9.99 7.62 -11.92
N VAL A 38 10.03 8.83 -11.38
CA VAL A 38 10.09 9.06 -9.93
C VAL A 38 8.65 9.27 -9.46
N ASP A 39 8.12 8.31 -8.72
CA ASP A 39 6.82 8.46 -8.05
C ASP A 39 6.92 9.58 -7.02
N CYS A 40 6.25 10.71 -7.30
CA CYS A 40 6.22 11.88 -6.44
C CYS A 40 4.93 11.97 -5.60
N SER A 41 4.16 10.87 -5.54
CA SER A 41 3.07 10.78 -4.57
C SER A 41 3.71 10.63 -3.19
N ASN A 42 3.83 11.74 -2.45
CA ASN A 42 3.97 11.75 -0.99
C ASN A 42 2.70 11.21 -0.32
N ILE A 43 2.21 10.05 -0.75
CA ILE A 43 1.65 9.12 0.21
C ILE A 43 2.93 8.50 0.78
N THR A 44 3.21 8.74 2.06
CA THR A 44 4.13 7.87 2.77
C THR A 44 3.58 6.47 2.51
N GLU A 45 4.21 5.72 1.61
CA GLU A 45 4.09 4.28 1.57
C GLU A 45 4.54 3.90 2.98
N LEU A 46 3.55 3.79 3.88
CA LEU A 46 3.71 3.38 5.25
C LEU A 46 4.39 2.05 5.11
N THR A 47 5.72 2.10 5.21
CA THR A 47 6.68 1.02 5.05
C THR A 47 5.97 -0.19 5.56
N LYS A 48 5.54 -1.03 4.61
CA LYS A 48 4.74 -2.24 4.79
C LYS A 48 5.03 -2.77 6.17
N GLY A 49 4.23 -2.30 7.13
CA GLY A 49 4.52 -2.56 8.52
C GLY A 49 4.39 -4.06 8.62
N ASN A 50 5.24 -4.72 9.40
CA ASN A 50 5.24 -6.17 9.54
C ASN A 50 3.96 -6.67 10.25
N MET A 51 2.77 -6.20 9.85
CA MET A 51 1.48 -6.70 10.19
C MET A 51 1.14 -7.81 9.21
N GLU A 52 0.92 -9.01 9.73
CA GLU A 52 0.37 -10.11 8.97
C GLU A 52 -1.00 -10.47 9.54
N VAL A 53 -1.93 -10.77 8.64
CA VAL A 53 -3.29 -11.18 9.01
C VAL A 53 -3.55 -12.54 8.39
N TYR A 54 -3.77 -13.55 9.24
CA TYR A 54 -4.01 -14.90 8.78
C TYR A 54 -5.07 -15.64 9.62
N PRO A 55 -5.88 -16.52 8.98
CA PRO A 55 -6.01 -16.66 7.53
C PRO A 55 -6.75 -15.45 6.92
N ASN A 56 -6.41 -15.11 5.68
CA ASN A 56 -7.16 -14.16 4.86
C ASN A 56 -7.31 -14.77 3.46
N PRO A 57 -8.52 -15.15 3.01
CA PRO A 57 -9.83 -14.98 3.66
C PRO A 57 -10.05 -15.87 4.91
N ASN A 58 -11.04 -15.52 5.75
CA ASN A 58 -11.44 -16.30 6.94
C ASN A 58 -12.96 -16.37 7.12
N ASN A 59 -13.42 -17.17 8.10
CA ASN A 59 -14.84 -17.35 8.45
C ASN A 59 -15.25 -16.52 9.70
N GLY A 60 -14.56 -15.41 9.97
CA GLY A 60 -14.80 -14.55 11.13
C GLY A 60 -13.73 -14.64 12.21
N GLU A 61 -12.91 -15.68 12.23
CA GLU A 61 -11.79 -15.81 13.16
C GLU A 61 -10.44 -15.67 12.45
N PHE A 62 -9.61 -14.74 12.91
CA PHE A 62 -8.28 -14.52 12.38
C PHE A 62 -7.33 -13.96 13.44
N VAL A 63 -6.04 -14.02 13.11
CA VAL A 63 -4.95 -13.55 13.95
C VAL A 63 -4.24 -12.42 13.23
N ILE A 64 -3.99 -11.35 13.98
CA ILE A 64 -3.14 -10.24 13.57
C ILE A 64 -1.82 -10.39 14.31
N THR A 65 -0.72 -10.52 13.59
CA THR A 65 0.64 -10.49 14.17
C THR A 65 1.34 -9.22 13.71
N THR A 66 2.07 -8.55 14.59
CA THR A 66 2.86 -7.38 14.23
C THR A 66 4.25 -7.42 14.88
N SER A 67 5.26 -6.83 14.24
CA SER A 67 6.60 -6.73 14.84
C SER A 67 6.73 -5.68 15.95
N ASN A 68 5.74 -4.81 16.12
CA ASN A 68 5.74 -3.79 17.17
C ASN A 68 4.66 -4.06 18.20
N GLU A 69 4.78 -3.49 19.39
CA GLU A 69 3.70 -3.53 20.36
C GLU A 69 2.49 -2.75 19.84
N VAL A 70 1.36 -3.44 19.83
CA VAL A 70 0.08 -2.86 19.45
C VAL A 70 -0.49 -2.11 20.64
N MET A 71 -0.74 -0.82 20.44
CA MET A 71 -1.41 0.04 21.41
C MET A 71 -2.92 -0.10 21.25
N ASN A 72 -3.44 0.14 20.05
CA ASN A 72 -4.88 0.07 19.77
C ASN A 72 -5.14 -0.70 18.48
N VAL A 73 -6.25 -1.44 18.46
CA VAL A 73 -6.79 -2.10 17.26
C VAL A 73 -8.21 -1.63 17.07
N THR A 74 -8.54 -1.16 15.87
CA THR A 74 -9.89 -0.80 15.46
C THR A 74 -10.21 -1.45 14.13
N ILE A 75 -11.33 -2.16 14.05
CA ILE A 75 -11.80 -2.79 12.83
C ILE A 75 -13.11 -2.14 12.42
N THR A 76 -13.21 -1.78 11.16
CA THR A 76 -14.36 -1.09 10.58
C THR A 76 -14.92 -1.85 9.39
N ASP A 77 -16.25 -1.79 9.22
CA ASP A 77 -16.90 -2.26 8.00
C ASP A 77 -16.70 -1.26 6.85
N VAL A 78 -17.10 -1.64 5.62
CA VAL A 78 -17.03 -0.76 4.44
C VAL A 78 -17.86 0.52 4.54
N ARG A 79 -18.77 0.62 5.53
CA ARG A 79 -19.57 1.82 5.81
C ARG A 79 -18.92 2.71 6.88
N GLY A 80 -17.74 2.34 7.38
CA GLY A 80 -17.02 3.05 8.44
C GLY A 80 -17.56 2.77 9.85
N LYS A 81 -18.45 1.80 10.03
CA LYS A 81 -18.91 1.40 11.36
C LYS A 81 -17.82 0.61 12.06
N VAL A 82 -17.41 1.05 13.25
CA VAL A 82 -16.51 0.28 14.12
C VAL A 82 -17.23 -0.98 14.60
N VAL A 83 -16.69 -2.14 14.25
CA VAL A 83 -17.24 -3.46 14.61
C VAL A 83 -16.42 -4.15 15.71
N TYR A 84 -15.16 -3.77 15.85
CA TYR A 84 -14.28 -4.24 16.92
C TYR A 84 -13.32 -3.12 17.31
N SER A 85 -13.10 -2.95 18.62
CA SER A 85 -12.14 -2.01 19.16
C SER A 85 -11.49 -2.64 20.39
N ASN A 86 -10.17 -2.64 20.44
CA ASN A 86 -9.42 -3.09 21.60
C ASN A 86 -8.30 -2.09 21.88
N ASN A 87 -8.37 -1.47 23.05
CA ASN A 87 -7.44 -0.44 23.49
C ASN A 87 -6.47 -1.04 24.51
N SER A 88 -5.21 -0.64 24.43
CA SER A 88 -4.13 -1.10 25.33
C SER A 88 -3.83 -2.60 25.23
N VAL A 89 -3.74 -3.13 24.01
CA VAL A 89 -3.42 -4.54 23.76
C VAL A 89 -2.06 -4.90 24.37
N ASN A 90 -1.05 -4.03 24.22
CA ASN A 90 0.35 -4.24 24.65
C ASN A 90 0.86 -5.64 24.28
N ASN A 91 0.53 -6.09 23.06
CA ASN A 91 0.88 -7.39 22.54
C ASN A 91 1.29 -7.28 21.07
N HIS A 92 2.04 -8.26 20.61
CA HIS A 92 2.45 -8.42 19.21
C HIS A 92 1.43 -9.26 18.43
N THR A 93 0.63 -10.07 19.12
CA THR A 93 -0.36 -10.95 18.51
C THR A 93 -1.75 -10.67 19.08
N ILE A 94 -2.74 -10.48 18.21
CA ILE A 94 -4.15 -10.29 18.57
C ILE A 94 -5.00 -11.35 17.90
N ASN A 95 -5.79 -12.05 18.70
CA ASN A 95 -6.87 -12.91 18.22
C ASN A 95 -8.14 -12.09 18.06
N VAL A 96 -8.72 -12.13 16.88
CA VAL A 96 -9.96 -11.41 16.56
C VAL A 96 -11.04 -12.43 16.22
N ASN A 97 -12.23 -12.23 16.79
CA ASN A 97 -13.43 -13.00 16.48
C ASN A 97 -14.54 -12.04 16.02
N LEU A 98 -14.93 -12.19 14.77
CA LEU A 98 -15.99 -11.49 14.05
C LEU A 98 -17.04 -12.50 13.52
N SER A 99 -17.14 -13.70 14.08
CA SER A 99 -18.01 -14.77 13.57
C SER A 99 -19.50 -14.41 13.57
N ASP A 100 -19.90 -13.46 14.42
CA ASP A 100 -21.29 -12.96 14.49
C ASP A 100 -21.60 -11.84 13.48
N LEU A 101 -20.63 -11.44 12.65
CA LEU A 101 -20.77 -10.35 11.69
C LEU A 101 -21.05 -10.86 10.26
N GLU A 102 -21.58 -9.96 9.44
CA GLU A 102 -21.88 -10.26 8.04
C GLU A 102 -20.61 -10.53 7.22
N LYS A 103 -20.75 -11.36 6.19
CA LYS A 103 -19.68 -11.68 5.25
C LYS A 103 -19.35 -10.43 4.43
N GLY A 104 -18.08 -10.09 4.31
CA GLY A 104 -17.68 -8.86 3.65
C GLY A 104 -16.22 -8.48 3.87
N MET A 105 -15.86 -7.30 3.38
CA MET A 105 -14.55 -6.70 3.57
C MET A 105 -14.56 -5.86 4.84
N TYR A 106 -13.50 -5.98 5.62
CA TYR A 106 -13.26 -5.20 6.82
C TYR A 106 -11.88 -4.56 6.76
N MET A 107 -11.77 -3.35 7.28
CA MET A 107 -10.53 -2.60 7.35
C MET A 107 -10.02 -2.60 8.79
N ILE A 108 -8.83 -3.14 8.99
CA ILE A 108 -8.13 -3.27 10.26
C ILE A 108 -7.18 -2.10 10.36
N ASN A 109 -7.33 -1.29 11.41
CA ASN A 109 -6.40 -0.23 11.78
C ASN A 109 -5.71 -0.62 13.07
N VAL A 110 -4.37 -0.65 13.05
CA VAL A 110 -3.54 -0.95 14.20
C VAL A 110 -2.64 0.24 14.47
N GLU A 111 -2.72 0.73 15.69
CA GLU A 111 -1.88 1.81 16.19
C GLU A 111 -0.75 1.23 17.04
N THR A 112 0.48 1.64 16.73
CA THR A 112 1.70 1.28 17.45
C THR A 112 2.46 2.54 17.81
N ALA A 113 3.46 2.43 18.68
CA ALA A 113 4.31 3.56 19.04
C ALA A 113 5.05 4.19 17.84
N ASN A 114 5.28 3.40 16.78
CA ASN A 114 5.99 3.82 15.58
C ASN A 114 5.07 4.37 14.48
N GLY A 115 3.75 4.27 14.65
CA GLY A 115 2.77 4.74 13.67
C GLY A 115 1.55 3.83 13.54
N THR A 116 0.70 4.19 12.60
CA THR A 116 -0.54 3.47 12.28
C THR A 116 -0.35 2.62 11.03
N MET A 117 -0.85 1.39 11.06
CA MET A 117 -0.86 0.46 9.93
C MET A 117 -2.31 0.07 9.64
N THR A 118 -2.63 -0.07 8.35
CA THR A 118 -3.97 -0.41 7.89
C THR A 118 -3.91 -1.59 6.93
N GLU A 119 -4.71 -2.63 7.17
CA GLU A 119 -4.82 -3.81 6.32
C GLU A 119 -6.27 -4.22 6.08
N ASN A 120 -6.54 -4.82 4.93
CA ASN A 120 -7.88 -5.27 4.55
C ASN A 120 -8.03 -6.79 4.74
N VAL A 121 -9.12 -7.22 5.36
CA VAL A 121 -9.44 -8.63 5.57
C VAL A 121 -10.78 -9.00 4.95
N ILE A 122 -10.87 -10.20 4.38
CA ILE A 122 -12.07 -10.73 3.73
C ILE A 122 -12.67 -11.82 4.63
N VAL A 123 -13.90 -11.60 5.10
CA VAL A 123 -14.69 -12.56 5.88
C VAL A 123 -15.73 -13.20 4.96
N GLN A 124 -15.80 -14.54 4.96
CA GLN A 124 -16.56 -15.36 4.02
C GLN A 124 -17.77 -16.09 4.58
#